data_AF-A0A8T5IMP3-F1
#
_entry.id   AF-A0A8T5IMP3-F1
#
_cell.length_a   1.000
_cell.length_b   1.000
_cell.length_c   1.000
_cell.angle_alpha   90.00
_cell.angle_beta   90.00
_cell.angle_gamma   90.00
#
_symmetry.space_group_name_H-M   'P 1'
#
loop_
_entity.id
_entity.type
_entity.pdbx_description
1 polymer ?
#
loop_
_entity_poly.entity_id
_entity_poly.type
_entity_poly.pdbx_seq_one_letter_code
_entity_poly.pdbx_strand_id
1 'polypeptide(L)'
;MVKKEKFKEKFALSLYFLLVLFFIIYSVANFFSYLRGNVHPILNSVALLEILIFTLGIVFLRMALLGGVEKRIVDFFIGIFLVVFGLFPILVNLGLLNFLPMKLEIEPSILLLNLVLFFSSVYFVVDMYFGNFNKEYSKV
;
A
#
# COMPACT_ATOMS: atom_id res chain seq x y z
N MET A 1 1.96 -32.25 10.65
CA MET A 1 2.45 -30.85 10.67
C MET A 1 1.88 -30.00 9.53
N VAL A 2 1.77 -30.52 8.31
CA VAL A 2 1.27 -29.84 7.09
C VAL A 2 -0.09 -29.09 7.23
N LYS A 3 -1.05 -29.59 8.02
CA LYS A 3 -2.37 -28.92 8.19
C LYS A 3 -2.30 -27.57 8.94
N LYS A 4 -1.34 -27.37 9.85
CA LYS A 4 -1.22 -26.13 10.64
C LYS A 4 -0.61 -24.98 9.83
N GLU A 5 0.29 -25.29 8.90
CA GLU A 5 0.95 -24.28 8.04
C GLU A 5 0.00 -23.72 6.99
N LYS A 6 -0.76 -24.58 6.30
CA LYS A 6 -1.79 -24.15 5.34
C LYS A 6 -2.89 -23.28 5.95
N PHE A 7 -3.20 -23.46 7.25
CA PHE A 7 -4.18 -22.62 7.95
C PHE A 7 -3.63 -21.21 8.22
N LYS A 8 -2.37 -21.11 8.66
CA LYS A 8 -1.72 -19.82 8.94
C LYS A 8 -1.59 -18.95 7.69
N GLU A 9 -1.26 -19.55 6.55
CA GLU A 9 -1.14 -18.85 5.27
C GLU A 9 -2.49 -18.29 4.79
N LYS A 10 -3.55 -19.11 4.83
CA LYS A 10 -4.90 -18.67 4.48
C LYS A 10 -5.40 -17.56 5.39
N PHE A 11 -5.12 -17.66 6.69
CA PHE A 11 -5.50 -16.64 7.67
C PHE A 11 -4.76 -15.31 7.43
N ALA A 12 -3.45 -15.37 7.18
CA ALA A 12 -2.66 -14.18 6.82
C ALA A 12 -3.18 -13.53 5.54
N LEU A 13 -3.56 -14.34 4.55
CA LEU A 13 -4.16 -13.85 3.31
C LEU A 13 -5.47 -13.10 3.54
N SER A 14 -6.36 -13.67 4.34
CA SER A 14 -7.64 -13.04 4.66
C SER A 14 -7.44 -11.72 5.42
N LEU A 15 -6.40 -11.65 6.26
CA LEU A 15 -6.06 -10.44 6.99
C LEU A 15 -5.57 -9.34 6.05
N TYR A 16 -4.73 -9.68 5.06
CA TYR A 16 -4.31 -8.73 4.03
C TYR A 16 -5.44 -8.22 3.17
N PHE A 17 -6.32 -9.12 2.75
CA PHE A 17 -7.49 -8.73 1.99
C PHE A 17 -8.36 -7.72 2.77
N LEU A 18 -8.60 -7.99 4.06
CA LEU A 18 -9.37 -7.09 4.92
C LEU A 18 -8.68 -5.73 5.09
N LEU A 19 -7.36 -5.73 5.26
CA LEU A 19 -6.55 -4.51 5.37
C LEU A 19 -6.61 -3.66 4.09
N VAL A 20 -6.46 -4.29 2.92
CA VAL A 20 -6.52 -3.61 1.63
C VAL A 20 -7.93 -3.09 1.34
N LEU A 21 -8.96 -3.85 1.72
CA LEU A 21 -10.35 -3.39 1.62
C LEU A 21 -10.57 -2.13 2.48
N PHE A 22 -10.00 -2.10 3.69
CA PHE A 22 -10.01 -0.90 4.53
C PHE A 22 -9.34 0.29 3.84
N PHE A 23 -8.21 0.10 3.16
CA PHE A 23 -7.53 1.18 2.41
C PHE A 23 -8.39 1.73 1.26
N ILE A 24 -9.12 0.87 0.55
CA ILE A 24 -10.06 1.30 -0.50
C ILE A 24 -11.20 2.13 0.12
N ILE A 25 -11.83 1.62 1.18
CA ILE A 25 -12.93 2.32 1.85
C ILE A 25 -12.46 3.67 2.39
N TYR A 26 -11.30 3.71 3.04
CA TYR A 26 -10.68 4.94 3.51
C TYR A 26 -10.46 5.93 2.37
N SER A 27 -9.90 5.47 1.25
CA SER A 27 -9.58 6.35 0.11
C SER A 27 -10.83 6.94 -0.54
N VAL A 28 -11.88 6.12 -0.67
CA VAL A 28 -13.19 6.54 -1.20
C VAL A 28 -13.86 7.53 -0.24
N ALA A 29 -13.86 7.25 1.07
CA ALA A 29 -14.40 8.16 2.07
C ALA A 29 -13.68 9.51 2.08
N ASN A 30 -12.36 9.50 1.95
CA ASN A 30 -11.54 10.71 1.86
C ASN A 30 -11.87 11.52 0.58
N PHE A 31 -12.02 10.85 -0.56
CA PHE A 31 -12.42 11.50 -1.82
C PHE A 31 -13.80 12.16 -1.74
N PHE A 32 -14.79 11.49 -1.14
CA PHE A 32 -16.11 12.09 -0.91
C PHE A 32 -16.09 13.24 0.10
N SER A 33 -15.23 13.15 1.13
CA SER A 33 -15.00 14.24 2.09
C SER A 33 -14.48 15.49 1.37
N TYR A 34 -13.54 15.34 0.44
CA TYR A 34 -13.07 16.41 -0.44
C TYR A 34 -14.17 17.00 -1.32
N LEU A 35 -14.91 16.17 -2.04
CA LEU A 35 -15.97 16.63 -2.95
C LEU A 35 -17.08 17.41 -2.25
N ARG A 36 -17.39 17.04 -1.00
CA ARG A 36 -18.43 17.72 -0.19
C ARG A 36 -17.91 18.98 0.52
N GLY A 37 -16.61 19.30 0.40
CA GLY A 37 -15.98 20.38 1.16
C GLY A 37 -15.98 20.15 2.68
N ASN A 38 -16.37 18.95 3.14
CA ASN A 38 -16.43 18.61 4.56
C ASN A 38 -15.17 17.85 4.93
N VAL A 39 -14.08 18.60 5.11
CA VAL A 39 -12.72 18.11 5.34
C VAL A 39 -12.64 17.52 6.76
N HIS A 40 -12.80 16.21 6.90
CA HIS A 40 -12.66 15.57 8.20
C HIS A 40 -11.18 15.52 8.59
N PRO A 41 -10.76 16.02 9.77
CA PRO A 41 -9.33 16.17 10.12
C PRO A 41 -8.51 14.87 10.04
N ILE A 42 -9.14 13.75 10.39
CA ILE A 42 -8.52 12.42 10.40
C ILE A 42 -8.38 11.86 8.97
N LEU A 43 -9.39 12.07 8.12
CA LEU A 43 -9.36 11.58 6.73
C LEU A 43 -8.36 12.37 5.87
N ASN A 44 -8.14 13.64 6.22
CA ASN A 44 -7.21 14.54 5.52
C ASN A 44 -5.84 14.66 6.19
N SER A 45 -5.51 13.75 7.10
CA SER A 45 -4.18 13.71 7.70
C SER A 45 -3.17 13.16 6.68
N VAL A 46 -2.27 14.03 6.22
CA VAL A 46 -1.12 13.69 5.37
C VAL A 46 -0.30 12.55 6.02
N ALA A 47 0.04 12.69 7.30
CA ALA A 47 0.78 11.68 8.05
C ALA A 47 0.06 10.32 8.09
N LEU A 48 -1.27 10.31 8.23
CA LEU A 48 -2.02 9.05 8.20
C LEU A 48 -1.94 8.40 6.81
N LEU A 49 -2.11 9.17 5.73
CA LEU A 49 -1.99 8.66 4.37
C LEU A 49 -0.61 8.08 4.07
N GLU A 50 0.45 8.73 4.53
CA GLU A 50 1.83 8.26 4.41
C GLU A 50 2.04 6.92 5.12
N ILE A 51 1.51 6.78 6.34
CA ILE A 51 1.56 5.52 7.10
C ILE A 51 0.78 4.41 6.38
N LEU A 52 -0.39 4.73 5.81
CA LEU A 52 -1.20 3.75 5.06
C LEU A 52 -0.48 3.29 3.79
N ILE A 53 0.10 4.23 3.03
CA ILE A 53 0.90 3.93 1.83
C ILE A 53 2.12 3.08 2.19
N PHE A 54 2.84 3.44 3.24
CA PHE A 54 3.98 2.68 3.75
C PHE A 54 3.58 1.26 4.14
N THR A 55 2.46 1.11 4.85
CA THR A 55 1.93 -0.19 5.26
C THR A 55 1.57 -1.04 4.04
N LEU A 56 0.93 -0.46 3.03
CA LEU A 56 0.63 -1.13 1.77
C LEU A 56 1.91 -1.55 1.04
N GLY A 57 2.95 -0.71 1.04
CA GLY A 57 4.26 -1.05 0.48
C GLY A 57 4.89 -2.28 1.14
N ILE A 58 4.82 -2.40 2.47
CA ILE A 58 5.28 -3.59 3.19
C ILE A 58 4.49 -4.83 2.77
N VAL A 59 3.17 -4.71 2.57
CA VAL A 59 2.33 -5.82 2.09
C VAL A 59 2.83 -6.29 0.72
N PHE A 60 3.05 -5.38 -0.23
CA PHE A 60 3.60 -5.71 -1.55
C PHE A 60 4.97 -6.39 -1.47
N LEU A 61 5.89 -5.89 -0.66
CA LEU A 61 7.21 -6.52 -0.49
C LEU A 61 7.08 -7.96 0.05
N ARG A 62 6.20 -8.17 1.03
CA ARG A 62 5.96 -9.53 1.54
C ARG A 62 5.34 -10.43 0.48
N MET A 63 4.43 -9.93 -0.35
CA MET A 63 3.84 -10.70 -1.46
C MET A 63 4.88 -11.06 -2.53
N ALA A 64 5.76 -10.12 -2.88
CA ALA A 64 6.85 -10.36 -3.80
C ALA A 64 7.75 -11.53 -3.35
N LEU A 65 8.07 -11.58 -2.05
CA LEU A 65 8.87 -12.67 -1.47
C LEU A 65 8.18 -14.03 -1.54
N LEU A 66 6.84 -14.05 -1.54
CA LEU A 66 6.03 -15.27 -1.51
C LEU A 66 5.52 -15.71 -2.90
N GLY A 67 5.56 -14.84 -3.91
CA GLY A 67 5.04 -15.10 -5.26
C GLY A 67 6.05 -15.74 -6.23
N GLY A 68 5.54 -16.19 -7.38
CA GLY A 68 6.33 -16.67 -8.53
C GLY A 68 7.20 -15.57 -9.17
N VAL A 69 8.19 -16.00 -9.97
CA VAL A 69 9.31 -15.15 -10.44
C VAL A 69 8.85 -13.89 -11.21
N GLU A 70 7.88 -14.02 -12.10
CA GLU A 70 7.39 -12.90 -12.93
C GLU A 70 6.63 -11.86 -12.09
N LYS A 71 5.80 -12.33 -11.16
CA LYS A 71 4.99 -11.50 -10.26
C LYS A 71 5.84 -10.80 -9.20
N ARG A 72 6.84 -11.53 -8.70
CA ARG A 72 7.80 -11.07 -7.70
C ARG A 72 8.47 -9.76 -8.10
N ILE A 73 8.83 -9.58 -9.36
CA ILE A 73 9.53 -8.37 -9.80
C ILE A 73 8.61 -7.15 -9.72
N VAL A 74 7.38 -7.26 -10.24
CA VAL A 74 6.42 -6.15 -10.26
C VAL A 74 6.01 -5.76 -8.84
N ASP A 75 5.62 -6.74 -8.02
CA ASP A 75 5.22 -6.51 -6.62
C ASP A 75 6.38 -5.92 -5.80
N PHE A 76 7.62 -6.34 -6.08
CA PHE A 76 8.80 -5.82 -5.41
C PHE A 76 9.04 -4.34 -5.75
N PHE A 77 8.97 -3.96 -7.03
CA PHE A 77 9.14 -2.56 -7.43
C PHE A 77 8.02 -1.66 -6.91
N ILE A 78 6.76 -2.12 -6.96
CA ILE A 78 5.63 -1.41 -6.35
C ILE A 78 5.84 -1.26 -4.85
N GLY A 79 6.25 -2.34 -4.16
CA GLY A 79 6.53 -2.33 -2.73
C GLY A 79 7.62 -1.34 -2.33
N ILE A 80 8.77 -1.36 -3.03
CA ILE A 80 9.86 -0.40 -2.80
C ILE A 80 9.37 1.02 -3.05
N PHE A 81 8.68 1.26 -4.17
CA PHE A 81 8.17 2.59 -4.50
C PHE A 81 7.27 3.14 -3.39
N LEU A 82 6.30 2.35 -2.93
CA LEU A 82 5.38 2.77 -1.86
C LEU A 82 6.09 2.97 -0.52
N VAL A 83 7.05 2.12 -0.17
CA VAL A 83 7.83 2.27 1.06
C VAL A 83 8.67 3.55 1.02
N VAL A 84 9.41 3.77 -0.07
CA VAL A 84 10.23 4.97 -0.24
C VAL A 84 9.35 6.22 -0.26
N PHE A 85 8.22 6.17 -0.96
CA PHE A 85 7.29 7.29 -1.07
C PHE A 85 6.62 7.62 0.27
N GLY A 86 6.21 6.62 1.06
CA GLY A 86 5.68 6.81 2.40
C GLY A 86 6.72 7.26 3.44
N LEU A 87 8.00 6.87 3.26
CA LEU A 87 9.10 7.32 4.12
C LEU A 87 9.66 8.69 3.75
N PHE A 88 9.49 9.12 2.50
CA PHE A 88 10.04 10.38 1.99
C PHE A 88 9.85 11.58 2.92
N PRO A 89 8.64 11.84 3.47
CA PRO A 89 8.38 12.96 4.39
C PRO A 89 9.19 12.86 5.69
N ILE A 90 9.33 11.65 6.23
CA ILE A 90 10.15 11.37 7.42
C ILE A 90 11.63 11.61 7.09
N LEU A 91 12.10 11.13 5.93
CA LEU A 91 13.49 11.30 5.50
C LEU A 91 13.85 12.78 5.25
N VAL A 92 12.91 13.58 4.74
CA VAL A 92 13.05 15.03 4.62
C VAL A 92 13.12 15.68 6.01
N ASN A 93 12.18 15.35 6.91
CA ASN A 93 12.13 15.94 8.26
C ASN A 93 13.37 15.60 9.10
N LEU A 94 13.99 14.43 8.90
CA LEU A 94 15.22 14.03 9.57
C LEU A 94 16.48 14.66 8.96
N GLY A 95 16.35 15.44 7.89
CA GLY A 95 17.49 16.04 7.18
C GLY A 95 18.37 15.03 6.43
N LEU A 96 17.90 13.79 6.26
CA LEU A 96 18.65 12.73 5.56
C LEU A 96 18.71 12.97 4.04
N LEU A 97 17.84 13.85 3.53
CA LEU A 97 17.76 14.24 2.12
C LEU A 97 18.29 15.66 1.85
N ASN A 98 19.06 16.24 2.78
CA ASN A 98 19.64 17.61 2.66
C ASN A 98 20.60 17.78 1.46
N PHE A 99 21.02 16.70 0.81
CA PHE A 99 21.83 16.74 -0.41
C PHE A 99 21.00 17.03 -1.67
N LEU A 100 19.67 16.92 -1.61
CA LEU A 100 18.81 17.29 -2.74
C LEU A 100 18.80 18.82 -2.86
N PRO A 101 19.24 19.39 -4.00
CA PRO A 101 19.43 20.84 -4.17
C PRO A 101 18.13 21.63 -4.31
N MET A 102 17.02 21.07 -3.89
CA MET A 102 15.71 21.70 -3.94
C MET A 102 15.25 21.93 -2.50
N LYS A 103 14.89 23.17 -2.16
CA LYS A 103 13.88 23.42 -1.13
C LYS A 103 12.60 22.75 -1.61
N LEU A 104 12.51 21.43 -1.44
CA LEU A 104 11.33 20.65 -1.76
C LEU A 104 10.32 20.98 -0.66
N GLU A 105 9.62 22.09 -0.83
CA GLU A 105 8.26 22.24 -0.30
C GLU A 105 7.33 21.30 -1.11
N ILE A 106 7.72 20.03 -1.28
CA ILE A 106 6.82 19.00 -1.75
C ILE A 106 6.09 18.54 -0.50
N GLU A 107 5.06 19.28 -0.12
CA GLU A 107 3.96 18.68 0.59
C GLU A 107 3.21 17.83 -0.45
N PRO A 108 3.35 16.48 -0.41
CA PRO A 108 2.59 15.65 -1.33
C PRO A 108 1.11 15.96 -1.11
N SER A 109 0.43 16.37 -2.18
CA SER A 109 -0.96 16.76 -2.05
C SER A 109 -1.75 15.57 -1.52
N ILE A 110 -2.62 15.80 -0.54
CA ILE A 110 -3.46 14.77 0.07
C ILE A 110 -4.22 14.00 -1.02
N LEU A 111 -4.65 14.71 -2.09
CA LEU A 111 -5.25 14.10 -3.27
C LEU A 111 -4.33 13.09 -3.95
N LEU A 112 -3.05 13.43 -4.18
CA LEU A 112 -2.07 12.54 -4.80
C LEU A 112 -1.84 11.31 -3.92
N LEU A 113 -1.63 11.48 -2.61
CA LEU A 113 -1.46 10.37 -1.68
C LEU A 113 -2.69 9.45 -1.68
N ASN A 114 -3.88 10.04 -1.70
CA ASN A 114 -5.14 9.30 -1.74
C ASN A 114 -5.31 8.49 -3.04
N LEU A 115 -4.92 9.07 -4.18
CA LEU A 115 -4.93 8.37 -5.48
C LEU A 115 -3.92 7.22 -5.50
N VAL A 116 -2.70 7.43 -4.98
CA VAL A 116 -1.67 6.39 -4.88
C VAL A 116 -2.17 5.23 -4.01
N LEU A 117 -2.75 5.53 -2.84
CA LEU A 117 -3.33 4.53 -1.95
C LEU A 117 -4.46 3.77 -2.64
N PHE A 118 -5.38 4.48 -3.31
CA PHE A 118 -6.52 3.88 -3.99
C PHE A 118 -6.09 2.95 -5.14
N PHE A 119 -5.31 3.44 -6.10
CA PHE A 119 -4.92 2.65 -7.27
C PHE A 119 -4.05 1.46 -6.89
N SER A 120 -3.14 1.61 -5.93
CA SER A 120 -2.31 0.49 -5.45
C SER A 120 -3.15 -0.56 -4.73
N SER A 121 -4.17 -0.16 -3.96
CA SER A 121 -5.08 -1.08 -3.30
C SER A 121 -6.01 -1.79 -4.27
N VAL A 122 -6.53 -1.09 -5.28
CA VAL A 122 -7.33 -1.69 -6.35
C VAL A 122 -6.48 -2.66 -7.16
N TYR A 123 -5.23 -2.30 -7.49
CA TYR A 123 -4.29 -3.19 -8.17
C TYR A 123 -4.11 -4.48 -7.37
N PHE A 124 -3.87 -4.39 -6.06
CA PHE A 124 -3.73 -5.56 -5.19
C PHE A 124 -4.98 -6.47 -5.24
N VAL A 125 -6.17 -5.89 -5.17
CA VAL A 125 -7.43 -6.66 -5.23
C VAL A 125 -7.58 -7.34 -6.59
N VAL A 126 -7.40 -6.60 -7.68
CA VAL A 126 -7.48 -7.14 -9.05
C VAL A 126 -6.46 -8.27 -9.22
N ASP A 127 -5.24 -8.08 -8.73
CA ASP A 127 -4.19 -9.07 -8.79
C ASP A 127 -4.50 -10.34 -7.98
N MET A 128 -5.12 -10.18 -6.82
CA MET A 128 -5.59 -11.29 -5.99
C MET A 128 -6.73 -12.08 -6.64
N TYR A 129 -7.66 -11.41 -7.34
CA TYR A 129 -8.82 -12.05 -7.98
C TYR A 129 -8.52 -12.63 -9.37
N PHE A 130 -7.76 -11.91 -10.21
CA PHE A 130 -7.53 -12.27 -11.62
C PHE A 130 -6.11 -12.81 -11.87
N GLY A 131 -5.12 -12.43 -11.07
CA GLY A 131 -3.70 -12.66 -11.32
C GLY A 131 -3.12 -13.99 -10.79
N ASN A 132 -3.78 -15.14 -10.94
CA ASN A 132 -3.21 -16.45 -10.57
C ASN A 132 -3.02 -16.76 -9.06
N PHE A 133 -3.67 -16.06 -8.13
CA PHE A 133 -3.60 -16.43 -6.70
C PHE A 133 -4.07 -17.88 -6.43
N ASN A 134 -4.99 -18.39 -7.26
CA ASN A 134 -5.50 -19.75 -7.19
C ASN A 134 -4.59 -20.82 -7.86
N LYS A 135 -3.63 -20.44 -8.72
CA LYS A 135 -2.82 -21.43 -9.47
C LYS A 135 -1.48 -21.74 -8.81
N GLU A 136 -0.86 -20.80 -8.10
CA GLU A 136 0.44 -21.02 -7.44
C GLU A 136 0.29 -21.53 -6.00
N TYR A 137 -0.67 -21.04 -5.21
CA TYR A 137 -0.94 -21.54 -3.86
C TYR A 137 -1.72 -22.87 -3.80
N SER A 138 -2.24 -23.33 -4.95
CA SER A 138 -2.82 -24.68 -5.08
C SER A 138 -1.75 -25.77 -5.27
N LYS A 139 -0.49 -25.41 -5.55
CA LYS A 139 0.59 -26.38 -5.79
C LYS A 139 1.48 -26.67 -4.57
N VAL A 140 1.18 -26.05 -3.42
CA VAL A 140 1.81 -26.34 -2.11
C VAL A 140 0.82 -27.04 -1.20
#